data_AF-A0A850CHA5-F1
#
_entry.id   AF-A0A850CHA5-F1
#
_cell.length_a   1.000
_cell.length_b   1.000
_cell.length_c   1.000
_cell.angle_alpha   90.00
_cell.angle_beta   90.00
_cell.angle_gamma   90.00
#
_symmetry.space_group_name_H-M   'P 1'
#
loop_
_entity.id
_entity.type
_entity.pdbx_description
1 polymer ?
#
loop_
_entity_poly.entity_id
_entity_poly.type
_entity_poly.pdbx_seq_one_letter_code
_entity_poly.pdbx_strand_id
1 'polypeptide(L)'
;MAVHRLSLDDARRIAVHAQLLDEPRPTDLVETVERLTMLQIDPTAAIAPSADLVLWSRLGSSYRPEHLTEAVEHDRTLHETVAYIRPARDVPIAIAEWVGREFHPAMVEWLEANERFRRDILARLDAEGPLLSRDIPDTSAVPWPSRS
;
A
#
# COMPACT_ATOMS: atom_id res chain seq x y z
N MET A 1 13.74 35.17 -6.03
CA MET A 1 14.24 33.87 -6.56
C MET A 1 13.72 33.71 -7.98
N ALA A 2 14.58 33.47 -8.97
CA ALA A 2 14.13 33.17 -10.32
C ALA A 2 13.59 31.73 -10.37
N VAL A 3 12.38 31.54 -10.89
CA VAL A 3 11.77 30.21 -11.06
C VAL A 3 12.58 29.43 -12.10
N HIS A 4 13.04 28.24 -11.74
CA HIS A 4 13.72 27.34 -12.68
C HIS A 4 12.74 26.90 -13.78
N ARG A 5 13.13 27.05 -15.04
CA ARG A 5 12.35 26.60 -16.20
C ARG A 5 12.94 25.30 -16.74
N LEU A 6 12.14 24.24 -16.76
CA LEU A 6 12.49 22.95 -17.36
C LEU A 6 11.93 22.88 -18.78
N SER A 7 12.72 22.32 -19.71
CA SER A 7 12.16 21.87 -20.99
C SER A 7 11.32 20.61 -20.79
N LEU A 8 10.47 20.27 -21.78
CA LEU A 8 9.69 19.04 -21.74
C LEU A 8 10.60 17.79 -21.71
N ASP A 9 11.73 17.84 -22.41
CA ASP A 9 12.67 16.72 -22.47
C ASP A 9 13.40 16.54 -21.14
N ASP A 10 13.76 17.62 -20.46
CA ASP A 10 14.34 17.54 -19.11
C ASP A 10 13.33 16.95 -18.12
N ALA A 11 12.07 17.39 -18.18
CA ALA A 11 11.01 16.86 -17.32
C ALA A 11 10.79 15.34 -17.55
N ARG A 12 10.79 14.88 -18.80
CA ARG A 12 10.69 13.45 -19.14
C ARG A 12 11.88 12.66 -18.62
N ARG A 13 13.10 13.19 -18.79
CA ARG A 13 14.31 12.53 -18.31
C ARG A 13 14.25 12.38 -16.79
N ILE A 14 13.88 13.44 -16.08
CA ILE A 14 13.68 13.41 -14.62
C ILE A 14 12.64 12.35 -14.23
N ALA A 15 11.51 12.27 -14.93
CA ALA A 15 10.46 11.29 -14.63
C ALA A 15 10.95 9.84 -14.83
N VAL A 16 11.68 9.56 -15.90
CA VAL A 16 12.25 8.22 -16.18
C VAL A 16 13.28 7.83 -15.13
N HIS A 17 14.20 8.73 -14.78
CA HIS A 17 15.19 8.50 -13.72
C HIS A 17 14.54 8.32 -12.34
N ALA A 18 13.52 9.10 -12.01
CA ALA A 18 12.77 8.95 -10.77
C ALA A 18 12.03 7.60 -10.69
N GLN A 19 11.72 6.99 -11.84
CA GLN A 19 11.10 5.67 -11.95
C GLN A 19 12.10 4.50 -12.02
N LEU A 20 13.41 4.79 -11.92
CA LEU A 20 14.50 3.81 -11.98
C LEU A 20 14.44 2.96 -13.27
N LEU A 21 14.13 3.62 -14.39
CA LEU A 21 14.02 3.00 -15.72
C LEU A 21 15.26 3.27 -16.59
N ASP A 22 16.36 3.67 -15.98
CA ASP A 22 17.66 3.86 -16.61
C ASP A 22 18.73 2.92 -16.03
N GLU A 23 19.95 3.04 -16.54
CA GLU A 23 21.12 2.30 -16.04
C GLU A 23 21.99 3.23 -15.17
N PRO A 24 22.65 2.70 -14.12
CA PRO A 24 22.66 1.29 -13.71
C PRO A 24 21.39 0.89 -12.97
N ARG A 25 20.93 -0.33 -13.23
CA ARG A 25 19.81 -0.92 -12.47
C ARG A 25 20.12 -1.04 -10.98
N PRO A 26 19.14 -0.79 -10.10
CA PRO A 26 19.28 -1.07 -8.68
C PRO A 26 19.43 -2.59 -8.45
N THR A 27 19.96 -2.94 -7.28
CA THR A 27 20.12 -4.35 -6.85
C THR A 27 19.39 -4.66 -5.55
N ASP A 28 19.05 -3.63 -4.77
CA ASP A 28 18.31 -3.76 -3.53
C ASP A 28 16.81 -3.49 -3.74
N LEU A 29 15.97 -4.42 -3.30
CA LEU A 29 14.53 -4.35 -3.48
C LEU A 29 13.90 -3.25 -2.61
N VAL A 30 14.32 -3.15 -1.34
CA VAL A 30 13.73 -2.22 -0.38
C VAL A 30 14.09 -0.80 -0.77
N GLU A 31 15.37 -0.52 -1.07
CA GLU A 31 15.81 0.79 -1.58
C GLU A 31 15.09 1.17 -2.87
N THR A 32 14.78 0.20 -3.74
CA THR A 32 13.98 0.43 -4.95
C THR A 32 12.57 0.90 -4.59
N VAL A 33 11.85 0.20 -3.70
CA VAL A 33 10.50 0.59 -3.27
C VAL A 33 10.51 1.93 -2.55
N GLU A 34 11.52 2.17 -1.73
CA GLU A 34 11.76 3.44 -1.05
C GLU A 34 11.90 4.61 -2.01
N ARG A 35 12.63 4.42 -3.11
CA ARG A 35 12.79 5.43 -4.16
C ARG A 35 11.50 5.66 -4.94
N LEU A 36 10.74 4.59 -5.19
CA LEU A 36 9.45 4.62 -5.89
C LEU A 36 8.30 5.10 -4.99
N THR A 37 8.52 5.21 -3.67
CA THR A 37 7.57 5.57 -2.61
C THR A 37 6.48 4.54 -2.32
N MET A 38 6.01 3.81 -3.34
CA MET A 38 5.01 2.75 -3.20
C MET A 38 5.00 1.83 -4.41
N LEU A 39 4.50 0.61 -4.23
CA LEU A 39 4.06 -0.28 -5.30
C LEU A 39 2.54 -0.41 -5.24
N GLN A 40 1.87 -0.36 -6.38
CA GLN A 40 0.45 -0.65 -6.45
C GLN A 40 0.22 -2.16 -6.44
N ILE A 41 -0.78 -2.60 -5.69
CA ILE A 41 -1.32 -3.95 -5.72
C ILE A 41 -2.52 -3.98 -6.66
N ASP A 42 -2.52 -4.90 -7.61
CA ASP A 42 -3.65 -5.20 -8.49
C ASP A 42 -4.18 -6.60 -8.16
N PRO A 43 -5.35 -6.70 -7.49
CA PRO A 43 -5.93 -7.99 -7.10
C PRO A 43 -6.54 -8.75 -8.30
N THR A 44 -6.60 -8.15 -9.49
CA THR A 44 -7.25 -8.72 -10.67
C THR A 44 -6.27 -9.23 -11.73
N ALA A 45 -4.98 -9.21 -11.45
CA ALA A 45 -3.95 -9.48 -12.45
C ALA A 45 -3.97 -10.93 -12.96
N ALA A 46 -4.17 -11.10 -14.28
CA ALA A 46 -4.23 -12.41 -14.95
C ALA A 46 -2.85 -13.00 -15.32
N ILE A 47 -1.77 -12.22 -15.25
CA ILE A 47 -0.42 -12.60 -15.71
C ILE A 47 0.56 -12.67 -14.54
N ALA A 48 0.77 -11.54 -13.86
CA ALA A 48 1.55 -11.44 -12.62
C ALA A 48 1.05 -10.20 -11.86
N PRO A 49 1.09 -10.20 -10.51
CA PRO A 49 0.73 -9.03 -9.74
C PRO A 49 1.54 -7.80 -10.17
N SER A 50 0.92 -6.62 -10.16
CA SER A 50 1.53 -5.37 -10.62
C SER A 50 2.84 -5.03 -9.89
N ALA A 51 2.93 -5.38 -8.61
CA ALA A 51 4.13 -5.18 -7.80
C ALA A 51 5.33 -5.96 -8.37
N ASP A 52 5.14 -7.22 -8.73
CA ASP A 52 6.19 -8.07 -9.31
C ASP A 52 6.64 -7.55 -10.67
N LEU A 53 5.70 -7.14 -11.53
CA LEU A 53 6.01 -6.58 -12.85
C LEU A 53 6.83 -5.29 -12.73
N VAL A 54 6.46 -4.42 -11.78
CA VAL A 54 7.19 -3.19 -11.51
C VAL A 54 8.61 -3.51 -11.06
N LEU A 55 8.77 -4.35 -10.04
CA LEU A 55 10.09 -4.69 -9.51
C LEU A 55 10.98 -5.39 -10.53
N TRP A 56 10.43 -6.34 -11.29
CA TRP A 56 11.17 -7.00 -12.38
C TRP A 56 11.68 -6.00 -13.42
N SER A 57 10.88 -4.99 -13.78
CA SER A 57 11.33 -4.03 -14.80
C SER A 57 12.47 -3.13 -14.32
N ARG A 58 12.61 -2.91 -13.00
CA ARG A 58 13.68 -2.09 -12.38
C ARG A 58 14.91 -2.94 -12.08
N LEU A 59 14.75 -3.99 -11.28
CA LEU A 59 15.83 -4.87 -10.80
C LEU A 59 16.32 -5.85 -11.89
N GLY A 60 15.47 -6.19 -12.86
CA GLY A 60 15.81 -7.13 -13.92
C GLY A 60 15.91 -8.57 -13.43
N SER A 61 16.89 -9.33 -13.95
CA SER A 61 17.05 -10.76 -13.66
C SER A 61 17.51 -11.08 -12.25
N SER A 62 17.91 -10.09 -11.45
CA SER A 62 18.20 -10.25 -10.02
C SER A 62 16.93 -10.35 -9.17
N TYR A 63 15.78 -9.90 -9.69
CA TYR A 63 14.52 -9.92 -8.95
C TYR A 63 14.03 -11.34 -8.68
N ARG A 64 13.58 -11.57 -7.45
CA ARG A 64 12.95 -12.79 -6.98
C ARG A 64 11.70 -12.41 -6.20
N PRO A 65 10.49 -12.88 -6.59
CA PRO A 65 9.25 -12.58 -5.87
C PRO A 65 9.31 -12.91 -4.38
N GLU A 66 10.07 -13.96 -4.03
CA GLU A 66 10.24 -14.41 -2.65
C GLU A 66 10.85 -13.32 -1.76
N HIS A 67 11.72 -12.45 -2.30
CA HIS A 67 12.30 -11.34 -1.55
C HIS A 67 11.25 -10.26 -1.22
N LEU A 68 10.25 -10.07 -2.08
CA LEU A 68 9.14 -9.16 -1.78
C LEU A 68 8.29 -9.72 -0.64
N THR A 69 7.96 -11.01 -0.71
CA THR A 69 7.23 -11.71 0.36
C THR A 69 8.00 -11.65 1.68
N GLU A 70 9.30 -11.91 1.67
CA GLU A 70 10.16 -11.83 2.86
C GLU A 70 10.17 -10.42 3.46
N ALA A 71 10.35 -9.38 2.62
CA ALA A 71 10.34 -8.00 3.06
C ALA A 71 9.02 -7.55 3.70
N VAL A 72 7.88 -8.08 3.23
CA VAL A 72 6.54 -7.73 3.73
C VAL A 72 6.13 -8.57 4.94
N GLU A 73 6.25 -9.89 4.86
CA GLU A 73 5.68 -10.82 5.84
C GLU A 73 6.63 -11.13 7.00
N HIS A 74 7.94 -11.17 6.74
CA HIS A 74 8.94 -11.61 7.71
C HIS A 74 9.74 -10.43 8.28
N ASP A 75 10.45 -9.71 7.43
CA ASP A 75 11.35 -8.63 7.85
C ASP A 75 10.58 -7.35 8.23
N ARG A 76 9.38 -7.17 7.67
CA ARG A 76 8.54 -5.99 7.83
C ARG A 76 9.27 -4.68 7.51
N THR A 77 10.22 -4.74 6.57
CA THR A 77 10.89 -3.57 6.00
C THR A 77 9.96 -2.87 4.99
N LEU A 78 9.04 -3.63 4.40
CA LEU A 78 7.90 -3.15 3.64
C LEU A 78 6.60 -3.53 4.36
N HIS A 79 5.52 -2.81 4.09
CA HIS A 79 4.20 -3.11 4.62
C HIS A 79 3.12 -2.93 3.56
N GLU A 80 2.08 -3.76 3.66
CA GLU A 80 0.90 -3.68 2.80
C GLU A 80 -0.18 -2.80 3.45
N THR A 81 -0.82 -1.99 2.61
CA THR A 81 -2.01 -1.19 2.91
C THR A 81 -3.05 -1.41 1.81
N VAL A 82 -4.23 -0.80 1.95
CA VAL A 82 -5.25 -0.89 0.90
C VAL A 82 -4.68 -0.39 -0.43
N ALA A 83 -4.54 -1.33 -1.37
CA ALA A 83 -4.03 -1.16 -2.73
C ALA A 83 -2.53 -0.86 -2.90
N TYR A 84 -1.71 -0.79 -1.83
CA TYR A 84 -0.30 -0.44 -1.96
C TYR A 84 0.63 -1.17 -0.99
N ILE A 85 1.85 -1.47 -1.45
CA ILE A 85 3.01 -1.84 -0.63
C ILE A 85 3.90 -0.60 -0.48
N ARG A 86 4.33 -0.29 0.75
CA ARG A 86 5.12 0.91 1.07
C ARG A 86 6.28 0.60 2.03
N PRO A 87 7.33 1.44 2.07
CA PRO A 87 8.38 1.35 3.10
C PRO A 87 7.81 1.44 4.51
N ALA A 88 8.34 0.67 5.46
CA ALA A 88 7.86 0.70 6.85
C ALA A 88 7.91 2.09 7.49
N ARG A 89 8.89 2.93 7.13
CA ARG A 89 9.00 4.32 7.59
C ARG A 89 7.82 5.21 7.16
N ASP A 90 7.07 4.81 6.13
CA ASP A 90 5.97 5.59 5.56
C ASP A 90 4.61 5.18 6.13
N VAL A 91 4.55 4.24 7.10
CA VAL A 91 3.32 3.86 7.82
C VAL A 91 2.59 5.10 8.37
N PRO A 92 3.25 6.07 9.05
CA PRO A 92 2.56 7.25 9.55
C PRO A 92 1.92 8.10 8.44
N ILE A 93 2.52 8.13 7.25
CA ILE A 93 1.96 8.84 6.08
C ILE A 93 0.71 8.11 5.60
N ALA A 94 0.76 6.79 5.48
CA ALA A 94 -0.41 5.99 5.07
C ALA A 94 -1.58 6.15 6.05
N ILE A 95 -1.31 6.20 7.36
CA ILE A 95 -2.32 6.47 8.38
C ILE A 95 -2.90 7.89 8.21
N ALA A 96 -2.05 8.90 8.02
CA ALA A 96 -2.49 10.28 7.82
C ALA A 96 -3.34 10.45 6.55
N GLU A 97 -2.96 9.78 5.45
CA GLU A 97 -3.76 9.72 4.22
C GLU A 97 -5.15 9.13 4.45
N TRP A 98 -5.29 8.18 5.38
CA TRP A 98 -6.58 7.56 5.68
C TRP A 98 -7.43 8.42 6.62
N VAL A 99 -6.82 9.00 7.66
CA VAL A 99 -7.50 9.91 8.60
C VAL A 99 -7.98 11.19 7.92
N GLY A 100 -7.25 11.69 6.92
CA GLY A 100 -7.61 12.89 6.17
C GLY A 100 -8.68 12.68 5.10
N ARG A 101 -9.18 11.45 4.89
CA ARG A 101 -10.20 11.19 3.86
C ARG A 101 -11.59 11.58 4.34
N GLU A 102 -12.34 12.20 3.44
CA GLU A 102 -13.79 12.31 3.56
C GLU A 102 -14.42 10.97 3.19
N PHE A 103 -15.07 10.33 4.16
CA PHE A 103 -15.82 9.10 3.94
C PHE A 103 -17.23 9.39 3.42
N HIS A 104 -17.73 8.48 2.58
CA HIS A 104 -19.11 8.58 2.09
C HIS A 104 -20.09 8.56 3.29
N PRO A 105 -21.14 9.41 3.31
CA PRO A 105 -22.06 9.52 4.46
C PRO A 105 -22.61 8.17 4.95
N ALA A 106 -23.01 7.29 4.03
CA ALA A 106 -23.48 5.94 4.37
C ALA A 106 -22.46 5.09 5.13
N MET A 107 -21.15 5.28 4.91
CA MET A 107 -20.12 4.60 5.68
C MET A 107 -20.05 5.16 7.11
N VAL A 108 -20.12 6.48 7.25
CA VAL A 108 -20.12 7.16 8.56
C VAL A 108 -21.32 6.71 9.38
N GLU A 109 -22.52 6.77 8.81
CA GLU A 109 -23.76 6.31 9.45
C GLU A 109 -23.69 4.83 9.85
N TRP A 110 -23.13 3.97 8.99
CA TRP A 110 -22.94 2.56 9.30
C TRP A 110 -21.95 2.35 10.46
N LEU A 111 -20.85 3.11 10.51
CA LEU A 111 -19.88 3.04 11.60
C LEU A 111 -20.46 3.52 12.93
N GLU A 112 -21.27 4.58 12.92
CA GLU A 112 -21.97 5.10 14.11
C GLU A 112 -23.00 4.09 14.64
N ALA A 113 -23.82 3.51 13.76
CA ALA A 113 -24.78 2.47 14.13
C ALA A 113 -24.10 1.20 14.69
N ASN A 114 -22.83 0.97 14.31
CA ASN A 114 -22.02 -0.18 14.70
C ASN A 114 -20.88 0.18 15.68
N GLU A 115 -20.99 1.27 16.44
CA GLU A 115 -19.95 1.73 17.38
C GLU A 115 -19.46 0.62 18.33
N ARG A 116 -20.37 -0.20 18.85
CA ARG A 116 -20.01 -1.32 19.72
C ARG A 116 -19.16 -2.35 18.98
N PHE A 117 -19.58 -2.74 17.78
CA PHE A 117 -18.83 -3.69 16.95
C PHE A 117 -17.44 -3.16 16.63
N ARG A 118 -17.30 -1.87 16.29
CA ARG A 118 -15.99 -1.23 16.07
C ARG A 118 -15.09 -1.36 17.30
N ARG A 119 -15.60 -1.08 18.50
CA ARG A 119 -14.83 -1.22 19.75
C ARG A 119 -14.45 -2.66 20.05
N ASP A 120 -15.36 -3.60 19.79
CA ASP A 120 -15.11 -5.02 20.01
C ASP A 120 -13.99 -5.54 19.08
N ILE A 121 -13.92 -5.08 17.82
CA ILE A 121 -12.80 -5.37 16.91
C ILE A 121 -11.48 -4.85 17.49
N LEU A 122 -11.43 -3.57 17.90
CA LEU A 122 -10.20 -2.97 18.45
C LEU A 122 -9.73 -3.67 19.72
N ALA A 123 -10.65 -4.02 20.63
CA ALA A 123 -10.33 -4.75 21.85
C ALA A 123 -9.76 -6.14 21.57
N ARG A 124 -10.29 -6.84 20.55
CA ARG A 124 -9.74 -8.14 20.12
C ARG A 124 -8.35 -8.02 19.53
N LEU A 125 -8.12 -7.04 18.66
CA LEU A 125 -6.79 -6.83 18.06
C LEU A 125 -5.74 -6.47 19.12
N ASP A 126 -6.13 -5.73 20.16
CA ASP A 126 -5.27 -5.43 21.31
C ASP A 126 -4.95 -6.68 22.16
N ALA A 127 -5.95 -7.54 22.40
CA ALA A 127 -5.80 -8.72 23.24
C ALA A 127 -5.16 -9.93 22.53
N GLU A 128 -5.48 -10.14 21.26
CA GLU A 128 -5.15 -11.35 20.48
C GLU A 128 -4.07 -11.10 19.42
N GLY A 129 -3.76 -9.83 19.13
CA GLY A 129 -2.86 -9.44 18.06
C GLY A 129 -3.51 -9.50 16.67
N PRO A 130 -2.72 -9.66 15.59
CA PRO A 130 -3.23 -9.71 14.23
C PRO A 130 -4.19 -10.90 14.02
N LEU A 131 -5.40 -10.61 13.53
CA LEU A 131 -6.42 -11.61 13.20
C LEU A 131 -6.77 -11.56 11.71
N LEU A 132 -7.12 -12.70 11.14
CA LEU A 132 -7.70 -12.72 9.79
C LEU A 132 -9.15 -12.20 9.85
N SER A 133 -9.60 -11.54 8.78
CA SER A 133 -10.98 -11.04 8.70
C SER A 133 -12.04 -12.11 8.97
N ARG A 134 -11.82 -13.35 8.48
CA ARG A 134 -12.72 -14.50 8.72
C ARG A 134 -12.79 -14.97 10.17
N ASP A 135 -11.79 -14.63 10.98
CA ASP A 135 -11.70 -15.04 12.38
C ASP A 135 -12.32 -13.98 13.31
N ILE A 136 -12.72 -12.82 12.78
CA ILE A 136 -13.44 -11.77 13.49
C ILE A 136 -14.94 -12.06 13.38
N PRO A 137 -15.64 -12.38 14.48
CA PRO A 137 -17.09 -12.59 14.44
C PRO A 137 -17.81 -11.31 14.06
N ASP A 138 -18.74 -11.40 13.11
CA ASP A 138 -19.61 -10.28 12.76
C ASP A 138 -20.65 -10.07 13.86
N THR A 139 -20.43 -9.04 14.69
CA THR A 139 -21.37 -8.57 15.71
C THR A 139 -21.97 -7.22 15.34
N SER A 140 -22.03 -6.90 14.04
CA SER A 140 -22.69 -5.69 13.56
C SER A 140 -24.17 -5.69 13.98
N ALA A 141 -24.64 -4.55 14.48
CA ALA A 141 -26.05 -4.30 14.78
C ALA A 141 -26.87 -4.08 13.51
N VAL A 142 -26.25 -3.47 12.49
CA VAL A 142 -26.82 -3.32 11.15
C VAL A 142 -25.81 -3.79 10.09
N PRO A 143 -26.24 -4.59 9.10
CA PRO A 143 -25.33 -5.10 8.08
C PRO A 143 -24.82 -3.98 7.17
N TRP A 144 -23.69 -4.22 6.50
CA TRP A 144 -23.19 -3.28 5.49
C TRP A 144 -24.26 -3.07 4.40
N PRO A 145 -24.55 -1.83 3.99
CA PRO A 145 -25.48 -1.57 2.89
C PRO A 145 -24.85 -1.98 1.57
N SER A 146 -24.85 -3.28 1.28
CA SER A 146 -24.55 -3.80 -0.05
C SER A 146 -25.68 -3.37 -0.98
N ARG A 147 -25.39 -2.47 -1.92
CA ARG A 147 -26.28 -2.26 -3.07
C ARG A 147 -26.19 -3.51 -3.95
N SER A 148 -27.20 -4.37 -3.87
CA SER A 148 -27.52 -5.31 -4.95
C SER A 148 -28.09 -4.57 -6.14
#